data_AF-A0A154PC12-F1
#
_entry.id   AF-A0A154PC12-F1
#
_cell.length_a   1.000
_cell.length_b   1.000
_cell.length_c   1.000
_cell.angle_alpha   90.00
_cell.angle_beta   90.00
_cell.angle_gamma   90.00
#
_symmetry.space_group_name_H-M   'P 1'
#
loop_
_entity.id
_entity.type
_entity.pdbx_description
1 polymer ?
#
loop_
_entity_poly.entity_id
_entity_poly.type
_entity_poly.pdbx_seq_one_letter_code
_entity_poly.pdbx_strand_id
1 'polypeptide(L)'
;MHHEETTMLTVTLTTLTFVPASLHLGVDGALEIITGTRSQKGNVLVDAVKTNIQATLLGTWLGAIVIPLDWDRPWQAWPIPCVIGALLGYMIAHFITLAKTLPMLRLGKKVHR
;
A
#
# COMPACT_ATOMS: atom_id res chain seq x y z
N MET A 1 -2.87 -25.03 -13.10
CA MET A 1 -3.38 -23.82 -13.80
C MET A 1 -3.53 -22.69 -12.77
N HIS A 2 -2.45 -22.37 -12.02
CA HIS A 2 -2.45 -21.36 -10.94
C HIS A 2 -1.48 -20.20 -11.20
N HIS A 3 -0.82 -20.24 -12.37
CA HIS A 3 0.14 -19.22 -12.77
C HIS A 3 -0.57 -17.91 -13.06
N GLU A 4 -1.73 -17.96 -13.73
CA GLU A 4 -2.54 -16.77 -14.03
C GLU A 4 -3.00 -16.04 -12.76
N GLU A 5 -3.52 -16.77 -11.77
CA GLU A 5 -3.97 -16.24 -10.48
C GLU A 5 -2.82 -15.55 -9.73
N THR A 6 -1.67 -16.21 -9.66
CA THR A 6 -0.50 -15.68 -8.97
C THR A 6 0.06 -14.47 -9.72
N THR A 7 0.09 -14.50 -11.05
CA THR A 7 0.49 -13.36 -11.88
C THR A 7 -0.43 -12.17 -11.67
N MET A 8 -1.75 -12.37 -11.59
CA MET A 8 -2.71 -11.29 -11.29
C MET A 8 -2.43 -10.63 -9.93
N LEU A 9 -2.16 -11.44 -8.90
CA LEU A 9 -1.79 -10.92 -7.58
C LEU A 9 -0.48 -10.13 -7.64
N THR A 10 0.56 -10.68 -8.26
CA THR A 10 1.86 -10.00 -8.39
C THR A 10 1.73 -8.68 -9.14
N VAL A 11 1.03 -8.65 -10.28
CA VAL A 11 0.78 -7.43 -11.06
C VAL A 11 0.04 -6.38 -10.21
N THR A 12 -0.96 -6.80 -9.44
CA THR A 12 -1.70 -5.91 -8.54
C THR A 12 -0.76 -5.31 -7.48
N LEU A 13 0.02 -6.14 -6.80
CA LEU A 13 0.97 -5.67 -5.78
C LEU A 13 2.02 -4.73 -6.35
N THR A 14 2.63 -5.06 -7.49
CA THR A 14 3.61 -4.20 -8.15
C THR A 14 2.99 -2.86 -8.56
N THR A 15 1.75 -2.87 -9.06
CA THR A 15 1.04 -1.65 -9.45
C THR A 15 0.72 -0.77 -8.24
N LEU A 16 0.32 -1.35 -7.11
CA LEU A 16 -0.02 -0.58 -5.90
C LEU A 16 1.19 -0.13 -5.09
N THR A 17 2.36 -0.76 -5.25
CA THR A 17 3.55 -0.48 -4.44
C THR A 17 4.69 0.14 -5.24
N PHE A 18 5.21 -0.56 -6.24
CA PHE A 18 6.41 -0.16 -6.97
C PHE A 18 6.17 0.97 -7.96
N VAL A 19 5.05 0.95 -8.68
CA VAL A 19 4.70 2.02 -9.64
C VAL A 19 4.56 3.38 -8.96
N PRO A 20 3.74 3.56 -7.90
CA PRO A 20 3.65 4.86 -7.23
C PRO A 20 4.97 5.25 -6.55
N ALA A 21 5.73 4.30 -5.98
CA ALA A 21 7.01 4.61 -5.37
C ALA A 21 8.02 5.14 -6.41
N SER A 22 8.13 4.49 -7.57
CA SER A 22 9.03 4.89 -8.65
C SER A 22 8.64 6.22 -9.29
N LEU A 23 7.34 6.50 -9.44
CA LEU A 23 6.85 7.78 -9.96
C LEU A 23 7.13 8.96 -9.02
N HIS A 24 7.03 8.77 -7.70
CA HIS A 24 7.19 9.86 -6.73
C HIS A 24 8.64 10.09 -6.29
N LEU A 25 9.47 9.04 -6.25
CA LEU A 25 10.80 9.08 -5.64
C LEU A 25 11.92 8.66 -6.59
N GLY A 26 11.59 8.24 -7.81
CA GLY A 26 12.51 7.59 -8.73
C GLY A 26 12.73 6.12 -8.40
N VAL A 27 13.38 5.40 -9.32
CA VAL A 27 13.64 3.94 -9.17
C VAL A 27 14.58 3.66 -8.00
N ASP A 28 15.63 4.47 -7.82
CA ASP A 28 16.59 4.31 -6.73
C ASP A 28 15.93 4.51 -5.36
N GLY A 29 15.09 5.55 -5.23
CA GLY A 29 14.34 5.82 -4.00
C GLY A 29 13.29 4.75 -3.69
N ALA A 30 12.62 4.22 -4.73
CA ALA A 30 11.69 3.10 -4.57
C ALA A 30 12.41 1.83 -4.07
N LEU A 31 13.58 1.53 -4.65
CA LEU A 31 14.39 0.39 -4.23
C LEU A 31 14.85 0.57 -2.78
N GLU A 32 15.40 1.73 -2.43
CA GLU A 32 15.87 2.03 -1.07
C GLU A 32 14.78 1.84 0.00
N ILE A 33 13.54 2.25 -0.28
CA ILE A 33 12.41 2.09 0.64
C ILE A 33 12.01 0.62 0.78
N ILE A 34 11.96 -0.11 -0.34
CA ILE A 34 11.59 -1.53 -0.35
C ILE A 34 12.66 -2.38 0.33
N THR A 35 13.94 -2.10 0.09
CA THR A 35 15.07 -2.80 0.71
C THR A 35 15.35 -2.35 2.14
N GLY A 36 14.69 -1.29 2.62
CA GLY A 36 14.85 -0.75 3.97
C GLY A 36 16.24 -0.14 4.23
N THR A 37 17.02 0.14 3.19
CA THR A 37 18.41 0.61 3.29
C THR A 37 18.50 2.09 3.68
N ARG A 38 17.42 2.86 3.46
CA ARG A 38 17.38 4.30 3.75
C ARG A 38 16.23 4.65 4.69
N SER A 39 16.56 5.18 5.87
CA SER A 39 15.60 5.76 6.81
C SER A 39 15.51 7.27 6.60
N GLN A 40 14.71 7.70 5.62
CA GLN A 40 14.45 9.13 5.37
C GLN A 40 13.44 9.66 6.39
N LYS A 41 13.91 10.07 7.57
CA LYS A 41 13.07 10.79 8.54
C LYS A 41 12.84 12.23 8.04
N GLY A 42 11.59 12.62 7.79
CA GLY A 42 11.17 14.02 7.64
C GLY A 42 10.52 14.40 6.31
N ASN A 43 10.50 13.53 5.31
CA ASN A 43 9.76 13.79 4.07
C ASN A 43 8.38 13.13 4.12
N VAL A 44 7.34 13.97 4.21
CA VAL A 44 5.93 13.53 4.27
C VAL A 44 5.56 12.62 3.10
N LEU A 45 6.14 12.86 1.91
CA LEU A 45 5.90 12.03 0.74
C LEU A 45 6.51 10.62 0.89
N VAL A 46 7.73 10.54 1.42
CA VAL A 46 8.39 9.25 1.68
C VAL A 46 7.64 8.46 2.74
N ASP A 47 7.21 9.13 3.81
CA ASP A 47 6.40 8.51 4.86
C ASP A 47 5.05 8.00 4.33
N ALA A 48 4.41 8.75 3.43
CA ALA A 48 3.17 8.35 2.77
C ALA A 48 3.38 7.11 1.88
N VAL A 49 4.41 7.11 1.02
CA VAL A 49 4.74 5.97 0.15
C VAL A 49 5.07 4.72 0.98
N LYS A 50 5.87 4.88 2.04
CA LYS A 50 6.21 3.77 2.95
C LYS A 50 4.97 3.21 3.65
N THR A 51 4.12 4.07 4.18
CA THR A 51 2.85 3.66 4.82
C THR A 51 1.97 2.90 3.83
N ASN A 52 1.94 3.35 2.57
CA ASN A 52 1.18 2.72 1.50
C ASN A 52 1.66 1.29 1.19
N ILE A 53 2.97 1.10 1.02
CA ILE A 53 3.56 -0.22 0.78
C ILE A 53 3.25 -1.16 1.96
N GLN A 54 3.48 -0.70 3.19
CA GLN A 54 3.25 -1.51 4.38
C GLN A 54 1.79 -1.89 4.55
N ALA A 55 0.85 -0.94 4.41
CA ALA A 55 -0.57 -1.22 4.56
C ALA A 55 -1.10 -2.15 3.46
N THR A 56 -0.64 -1.98 2.20
CA THR A 56 -1.02 -2.85 1.09
C THR A 56 -0.56 -4.29 1.32
N LEU A 57 0.70 -4.49 1.73
CA LEU A 57 1.25 -5.82 2.00
C LEU A 57 0.57 -6.48 3.22
N LEU A 58 0.37 -5.72 4.29
CA LEU A 58 -0.35 -6.22 5.47
C LEU A 58 -1.80 -6.58 5.14
N GLY A 59 -2.50 -5.74 4.38
CA GLY A 59 -3.86 -6.01 3.93
C GLY A 59 -3.94 -7.27 3.06
N THR A 60 -3.00 -7.45 2.14
CA THR A 60 -2.89 -8.66 1.31
C THR A 60 -2.69 -9.91 2.18
N TRP A 61 -1.76 -9.84 3.13
CA TRP A 61 -1.46 -10.94 4.05
C TRP A 61 -2.67 -11.29 4.93
N LEU A 62 -3.38 -10.29 5.45
CA LEU A 62 -4.63 -10.49 6.19
C LEU A 62 -5.74 -11.10 5.33
N GLY A 63 -5.84 -10.70 4.06
CA GLY A 63 -6.75 -11.31 3.09
C GLY A 63 -6.50 -12.81 2.90
N ALA A 64 -5.23 -13.22 2.89
CA ALA A 64 -4.85 -14.63 2.77
C ALA A 64 -5.31 -15.49 3.96
N ILE A 65 -5.47 -14.91 5.16
CA ILE A 65 -5.97 -15.62 6.36
C ILE A 65 -7.40 -16.13 6.14
N VAL A 66 -8.17 -15.45 5.29
CA VAL A 66 -9.55 -15.85 5.05
C VAL A 66 -9.62 -17.15 4.29
N ILE A 67 -8.67 -17.47 3.42
CA ILE A 67 -8.67 -18.68 2.58
C ILE A 67 -8.81 -19.98 3.40
N PRO A 68 -7.99 -20.27 4.42
CA PRO A 68 -8.12 -21.50 5.22
C PRO A 68 -9.37 -21.58 6.09
N LEU A 69 -10.13 -20.49 6.25
CA LEU A 69 -11.38 -20.49 7.04
C LEU A 69 -12.55 -21.17 6.30
N ASP A 70 -12.36 -21.50 5.01
CA ASP A 70 -13.29 -22.08 4.02
C ASP A 70 -14.77 -21.92 4.35
N TRP A 71 -15.33 -20.73 4.06
CA TRP A 71 -16.76 -20.45 4.20
C TRP A 71 -17.57 -20.90 2.97
N ASP A 72 -17.00 -21.70 2.07
CA ASP A 72 -17.59 -22.16 0.81
C ASP A 72 -18.12 -21.00 -0.06
N ARG A 73 -17.42 -19.85 -0.05
CA ARG A 73 -17.82 -18.68 -0.82
C ARG A 73 -16.92 -18.46 -2.02
N PRO A 74 -17.48 -18.09 -3.20
CA PRO A 74 -16.69 -17.89 -4.40
C PRO A 74 -15.67 -16.75 -4.28
N TRP A 75 -15.94 -15.75 -3.43
CA TRP A 75 -15.00 -14.64 -3.18
C TRP A 75 -13.76 -15.06 -2.40
N GLN A 76 -13.77 -16.25 -1.78
CA GLN A 76 -12.68 -16.78 -0.98
C GLN A 76 -11.60 -17.48 -1.82
N ALA A 77 -11.89 -17.76 -3.08
CA ALA A 77 -10.94 -18.38 -4.00
C ALA A 77 -9.69 -17.51 -4.19
N TRP A 78 -8.52 -18.15 -4.21
CA TRP A 78 -7.26 -17.47 -4.54
C TRP A 78 -7.34 -16.83 -5.94
N PRO A 79 -6.87 -15.60 -6.15
CA PRO A 79 -6.23 -14.65 -5.22
C PRO A 79 -7.20 -13.57 -4.71
N ILE A 80 -8.51 -13.76 -4.82
CA ILE A 80 -9.53 -12.70 -4.64
C ILE A 80 -9.45 -12.05 -3.24
N PRO A 81 -9.39 -12.79 -2.12
CA PRO A 81 -9.26 -12.17 -0.80
C PRO A 81 -7.98 -11.34 -0.64
N CYS A 82 -6.88 -11.81 -1.23
CA CYS A 82 -5.59 -11.12 -1.20
C CYS A 82 -5.65 -9.79 -1.96
N VAL A 83 -6.28 -9.78 -3.15
CA VAL A 83 -6.48 -8.56 -3.95
C VAL A 83 -7.38 -7.56 -3.23
N ILE A 84 -8.48 -8.01 -2.64
CA ILE A 84 -9.37 -7.16 -1.84
C ILE A 84 -8.60 -6.57 -0.65
N GLY A 85 -7.82 -7.41 0.05
CA GLY A 85 -6.96 -6.98 1.14
C GLY A 85 -5.92 -5.93 0.72
N ALA A 86 -5.28 -6.12 -0.43
CA ALA A 86 -4.32 -5.17 -1.00
C ALA A 86 -4.97 -3.80 -1.25
N LEU A 87 -6.13 -3.79 -1.91
CA LEU A 87 -6.88 -2.56 -2.23
C LEU A 87 -7.37 -1.83 -0.98
N LEU A 88 -7.88 -2.57 0.02
CA LEU A 88 -8.30 -1.99 1.29
C LEU A 88 -7.11 -1.40 2.06
N GLY A 89 -5.98 -2.12 2.11
CA GLY A 89 -4.75 -1.64 2.72
C GLY A 89 -4.25 -0.35 2.07
N TYR A 90 -4.21 -0.31 0.73
CA TYR A 90 -3.86 0.87 -0.05
C TYR A 90 -4.79 2.06 0.26
N MET A 91 -6.10 1.82 0.29
CA MET A 91 -7.10 2.84 0.62
C MET A 91 -6.90 3.40 2.04
N ILE A 92 -6.70 2.53 3.03
CA ILE A 92 -6.46 2.93 4.42
C ILE A 92 -5.20 3.80 4.53
N ALA A 93 -4.13 3.48 3.81
CA ALA A 93 -2.92 4.31 3.80
C ALA A 93 -3.15 5.72 3.27
N HIS A 94 -4.02 5.89 2.26
CA HIS A 94 -4.41 7.21 1.77
C HIS A 94 -5.19 7.99 2.82
N PHE A 95 -6.11 7.34 3.53
CA PHE A 95 -6.83 7.98 4.63
C PHE A 95 -5.88 8.39 5.77
N ILE A 96 -4.91 7.55 6.13
CA ILE A 96 -3.90 7.87 7.16
C ILE A 96 -3.06 9.08 6.72
N THR A 97 -2.60 9.09 5.46
CA THR A 97 -1.82 10.20 4.89
C THR A 97 -2.63 11.49 4.88
N LEU A 98 -3.90 11.43 4.46
CA LEU A 98 -4.80 12.57 4.45
C LEU A 98 -5.02 13.12 5.87
N ALA A 99 -5.31 12.25 6.83
CA ALA A 99 -5.49 12.63 8.23
C ALA A 99 -4.23 13.29 8.83
N LYS A 100 -3.03 12.85 8.43
CA LYS A 100 -1.75 13.44 8.87
C LYS A 100 -1.44 14.78 8.22
N THR A 101 -1.80 14.96 6.95
CA THR A 101 -1.48 16.17 6.16
C THR A 101 -2.51 17.28 6.34
N LEU A 102 -3.76 16.94 6.67
CA LEU A 102 -4.83 17.90 6.85
C LEU A 102 -4.56 18.95 7.95
N PRO A 103 -4.05 18.61 9.15
CA PRO A 103 -3.68 19.59 10.18
C PRO A 103 -2.55 20.51 9.73
N MET A 104 -1.59 19.99 8.96
CA MET A 104 -0.46 20.74 8.43
C MET A 104 -0.91 21.84 7.46
N LEU A 105 -1.85 21.53 6.57
CA LEU A 105 -2.50 22.49 5.68
C LEU A 105 -3.28 23.57 6.43
N ARG A 106 -3.96 23.19 7.53
CA ARG A 106 -4.71 24.13 8.38
C ARG A 106 -3.78 25.09 9.12
N LEU A 107 -2.60 24.63 9.54
CA LEU A 107 -1.62 25.46 10.24
C LEU A 107 -0.97 26.49 9.30
N GLY A 108 -0.63 26.09 8.06
CA GLY A 108 -0.08 27.00 7.05
C GLY A 108 -1.03 28.16 6.70
N LYS A 109 -2.34 27.87 6.59
CA LYS A 109 -3.37 28.92 6.39
C LYS A 109 -3.50 29.89 7.56
N LYS A 110 -3.22 29.46 8.80
CA LYS A 110 -3.29 30.31 10.00
C LYS A 110 -2.08 31.24 10.15
N VAL A 111 -0.90 30.84 9.65
CA VAL A 111 0.33 31.65 9.73
C VAL A 111 0.33 32.80 8.73
N HIS A 112 -0.40 32.68 7.62
CA HIS A 112 -0.51 33.71 6.57
C HIS A 112 -1.65 34.71 6.76
N ARG A 113 -2.34 34.68 7.92
CA ARG A 113 -3.42 35.61 8.26
C ARG A 113 -3.08 36.36 9.52
#